data_AF-A0AAW1ZKG1-F1
#
_entry.id   AF-A0AAW1ZKG1-F1
#
_cell.length_a   1.000
_cell.length_b   1.000
_cell.length_c   1.000
_cell.angle_alpha   90.00
_cell.angle_beta   90.00
_cell.angle_gamma   90.00
#
_symmetry.space_group_name_H-M   'P 1'
#
loop_
_entity.id
_entity.type
_entity.pdbx_description
1 polymer ?
#
loop_
_entity_poly.entity_id
_entity_poly.type
_entity_poly.pdbx_seq_one_letter_code
_entity_poly.pdbx_strand_id
1 'polypeptide(L)'
;MKFAFTLKRQLIDYAKKGDTNEKSMKMADFWLTEKDLIPKLFKVLAVRFENHTGGYTRMARIPNRENLDRAAMAVLEYKGNPFPPLFPMKRVSELSLVNQLLKGYREEKAQMVTEKKDL
;
A
#
# COMPACT_ATOMS: atom_id res chain seq x y z
N MET A 1 1.86 -16.51 -5.52
CA MET A 1 1.59 -15.32 -4.67
C MET A 1 1.72 -13.98 -5.42
N LYS A 2 2.80 -13.72 -6.19
CA LYS A 2 2.95 -12.47 -6.98
C LYS A 2 1.82 -12.23 -8.02
N PHE A 3 1.28 -13.27 -8.65
CA PHE A 3 0.22 -13.13 -9.66
C PHE A 3 -1.08 -12.50 -9.14
N ALA A 4 -1.56 -12.91 -7.98
CA ALA A 4 -2.77 -12.35 -7.38
C ALA A 4 -2.65 -10.85 -7.05
N PHE A 5 -1.43 -10.36 -6.81
CA PHE A 5 -1.15 -8.95 -6.55
C PHE A 5 -1.27 -8.10 -7.82
N THR A 6 -0.66 -8.55 -8.92
CA THR A 6 -0.69 -7.84 -10.21
C THR A 6 -2.12 -7.67 -10.71
N LEU A 7 -2.93 -8.72 -10.58
CA LEU A 7 -4.34 -8.71 -11.03
C LEU A 7 -5.19 -7.73 -10.21
N LYS A 8 -5.05 -7.73 -8.87
CA LYS A 8 -5.77 -6.80 -7.99
C LYS A 8 -5.40 -5.34 -8.25
N ARG A 9 -4.15 -5.07 -8.65
CA ARG A 9 -3.73 -3.71 -9.03
C ARG A 9 -4.43 -3.27 -10.31
N GLN A 10 -4.39 -4.11 -11.34
CA GLN A 10 -5.02 -3.82 -12.63
C GLN A 10 -6.52 -3.59 -12.49
N LEU A 11 -7.21 -4.35 -11.63
CA LEU A 11 -8.64 -4.18 -11.40
C LEU A 11 -9.00 -2.77 -10.90
N ILE A 12 -8.22 -2.22 -9.97
CA ILE A 12 -8.40 -0.84 -9.48
C ILE A 12 -8.08 0.17 -10.58
N ASP A 13 -7.04 -0.08 -11.39
CA ASP A 13 -6.71 0.78 -12.53
C ASP A 13 -7.83 0.82 -13.58
N TYR A 14 -8.54 -0.30 -13.79
CA TYR A 14 -9.75 -0.32 -14.62
C TYR A 14 -10.93 0.40 -13.96
N ALA A 15 -11.12 0.22 -12.66
CA ALA A 15 -12.19 0.87 -11.90
C ALA A 15 -12.09 2.40 -11.96
N LYS A 16 -10.86 2.94 -11.95
CA LYS A 16 -10.58 4.37 -12.09
C LYS A 16 -10.97 4.97 -13.44
N LYS A 17 -11.07 4.15 -14.48
CA LYS A 17 -11.50 4.62 -15.82
C LYS A 17 -13.00 4.92 -15.89
N GLY A 18 -13.75 4.64 -14.82
CA GLY A 18 -15.18 4.88 -14.75
C GLY A 18 -16.01 3.64 -15.07
N ASP A 19 -17.26 3.67 -14.61
CA ASP A 19 -18.31 2.67 -14.85
C ASP A 19 -18.92 2.78 -16.26
N THR A 20 -18.81 3.94 -16.90
CA THR A 20 -19.23 4.18 -18.29
C THR A 20 -18.37 3.43 -19.33
N ASN A 21 -17.19 2.96 -18.95
CA ASN A 21 -16.32 2.23 -19.85
C ASN A 21 -16.71 0.75 -19.91
N GLU A 22 -17.26 0.32 -21.05
CA GLU A 22 -17.66 -1.09 -21.25
C GLU A 22 -16.54 -2.09 -20.97
N LYS A 23 -15.30 -1.73 -21.30
CA LYS A 23 -14.14 -2.62 -21.08
C LYS A 23 -13.89 -2.82 -19.59
N SER A 24 -14.03 -1.75 -18.78
CA SER A 24 -13.90 -1.83 -17.33
C SER A 24 -15.04 -2.62 -16.71
N MET A 25 -16.27 -2.43 -17.19
CA MET A 25 -17.45 -3.17 -16.72
C MET A 25 -17.34 -4.66 -17.02
N LYS A 26 -17.00 -5.04 -18.27
CA LYS A 26 -16.78 -6.45 -18.66
C LYS A 26 -15.64 -7.09 -17.88
N MET A 27 -14.56 -6.35 -17.61
CA MET A 27 -13.44 -6.84 -16.80
C MET A 27 -13.86 -7.05 -15.34
N ALA A 28 -14.58 -6.10 -14.74
CA ALA A 28 -15.10 -6.24 -13.39
C ALA A 28 -16.05 -7.44 -13.28
N ASP A 29 -16.93 -7.61 -14.26
CA ASP A 29 -17.88 -8.72 -14.34
C ASP A 29 -17.19 -10.09 -14.45
N PHE A 30 -16.10 -10.17 -15.23
CA PHE A 30 -15.32 -11.41 -15.36
C PHE A 30 -14.59 -11.80 -14.07
N TRP A 31 -13.98 -10.83 -13.36
CA TRP A 31 -13.17 -11.10 -12.18
C TRP A 31 -13.97 -11.20 -10.87
N LEU A 32 -15.12 -10.53 -10.78
CA LEU A 32 -16.00 -10.56 -9.61
C LEU A 32 -17.14 -11.54 -9.86
N THR A 33 -17.08 -12.67 -9.15
CA THR A 33 -18.16 -13.67 -9.12
C THR A 33 -19.42 -13.09 -8.49
N GLU A 34 -19.26 -12.33 -7.40
CA GLU A 34 -20.35 -11.63 -6.71
C GLU A 34 -20.60 -10.26 -7.35
N LYS A 35 -21.76 -10.11 -8.00
CA LYS A 35 -22.11 -8.91 -8.77
C LYS A 35 -22.41 -7.69 -7.90
N ASP A 36 -22.81 -7.90 -6.66
CA ASP A 36 -23.06 -6.84 -5.68
C ASP A 36 -21.78 -6.07 -5.28
N LEU A 37 -20.59 -6.63 -5.57
CA LEU A 37 -19.31 -5.98 -5.34
C LEU A 37 -18.91 -5.02 -6.46
N ILE A 38 -19.54 -5.10 -7.64
CA ILE A 38 -19.22 -4.25 -8.79
C ILE A 38 -19.48 -2.77 -8.45
N PRO A 39 -20.64 -2.35 -7.90
CA PRO A 39 -20.86 -0.97 -7.49
C PRO A 39 -19.86 -0.50 -6.42
N LYS A 40 -19.45 -1.38 -5.49
CA LYS A 40 -18.46 -1.06 -4.46
C LYS A 40 -17.07 -0.81 -5.06
N LEU A 41 -16.70 -1.54 -6.12
CA LEU A 41 -15.45 -1.34 -6.82
C LEU A 41 -15.37 0.07 -7.45
N PHE A 42 -16.41 0.47 -8.18
CA PHE A 42 -16.41 1.78 -8.87
C PHE A 42 -16.69 2.94 -7.93
N LYS A 43 -17.70 2.85 -7.06
CA LYS A 43 -18.14 4.00 -6.25
C LYS A 43 -17.33 4.21 -4.98
N VAL A 44 -16.76 3.14 -4.40
CA VAL A 44 -16.03 3.22 -3.12
C VAL A 44 -14.53 3.07 -3.33
N LEU A 45 -14.08 2.01 -4.01
CA LEU A 45 -12.65 1.73 -4.15
C LEU A 45 -11.96 2.66 -5.15
N ALA A 46 -12.58 2.95 -6.31
CA ALA A 46 -11.98 3.85 -7.30
C ALA A 46 -11.79 5.27 -6.74
N VAL A 47 -12.84 5.83 -6.11
CA VAL A 47 -12.81 7.15 -5.46
C VAL A 47 -11.76 7.19 -4.35
N ARG A 48 -11.71 6.17 -3.48
CA ARG A 48 -10.70 6.09 -2.41
C ARG A 48 -9.26 6.18 -2.95
N PHE A 49 -9.01 5.58 -4.10
CA PHE A 49 -7.68 5.48 -4.67
C PHE A 49 -7.41 6.47 -5.80
N GLU A 50 -8.27 7.45 -6.04
CA GLU A 50 -8.16 8.43 -7.13
C GLU A 50 -6.75 9.06 -7.19
N ASN A 51 -6.29 9.60 -6.05
CA ASN A 51 -4.98 10.25 -5.92
C ASN A 51 -3.77 9.30 -5.86
N HIS A 52 -3.99 7.98 -5.86
CA HIS A 52 -2.90 7.00 -5.72
C HIS A 52 -2.50 6.43 -7.07
N THR A 53 -1.30 6.69 -7.60
CA THR A 53 -0.85 6.11 -8.88
C THR A 53 -0.55 4.60 -8.78
N GLY A 54 -0.51 4.05 -7.57
CA GLY A 54 -0.28 2.62 -7.34
C GLY A 54 -0.23 2.25 -5.86
N GLY A 55 0.15 1.00 -5.58
CA GLY A 55 0.31 0.51 -4.21
C GLY A 55 -0.99 0.50 -3.42
N TYR A 56 -2.09 0.07 -4.03
CA TYR A 56 -3.43 0.04 -3.43
C TYR A 56 -3.56 -0.95 -2.27
N THR A 57 -2.76 -2.02 -2.31
CA THR A 57 -2.80 -3.10 -1.34
C THR A 57 -1.53 -3.13 -0.49
N ARG A 58 -1.68 -3.59 0.76
CA ARG A 58 -0.59 -3.92 1.67
C ARG A 58 -0.62 -5.43 1.90
N MET A 59 0.56 -6.03 1.99
CA MET A 59 0.73 -7.44 2.34
C MET A 59 1.48 -7.56 3.66
N ALA A 60 0.97 -8.39 4.56
CA ALA A 60 1.58 -8.71 5.83
C ALA A 60 1.80 -10.22 5.90
N ARG A 61 3.05 -10.66 6.04
CA ARG A 61 3.34 -12.09 6.27
C ARG A 61 2.93 -12.44 7.69
N ILE A 62 2.20 -13.53 7.84
CA ILE A 62 1.80 -14.10 9.13
C ILE A 62 2.60 -15.39 9.35
N PRO A 63 2.78 -15.84 10.61
CA PRO A 63 3.25 -17.18 10.90
C PRO A 63 2.62 -18.25 9.99
N ASN A 64 3.39 -19.29 9.71
CA ASN A 64 2.91 -20.40 8.91
C ASN A 64 1.69 -21.02 9.58
N ARG A 65 0.77 -21.56 8.76
CA ARG A 65 -0.43 -22.21 9.27
C ARG A 65 -0.03 -23.32 10.24
N GLU A 66 -0.54 -23.27 11.47
CA GLU A 66 -0.17 -24.24 12.50
C GLU A 66 -0.64 -25.66 12.15
N ASN A 67 -1.73 -25.77 11.38
CA ASN A 67 -2.33 -27.05 11.02
C ASN A 67 -1.67 -27.71 9.79
N LEU A 68 -1.25 -28.96 9.98
CA LEU A 68 -0.81 -30.03 9.05
C LEU A 68 0.26 -29.70 8.00
N ASP A 69 0.11 -28.65 7.19
CA ASP A 69 0.95 -28.39 6.01
C ASP A 69 2.02 -27.33 6.21
N ARG A 70 2.03 -26.64 7.37
CA ARG A 70 2.96 -25.54 7.69
C ARG A 70 3.07 -24.51 6.56
N ALA A 71 1.99 -24.28 5.82
CA ALA A 71 1.99 -23.42 4.65
C ALA A 71 2.31 -21.96 5.01
N ALA A 72 3.07 -21.28 4.16
CA ALA A 72 3.39 -19.86 4.34
C ALA A 72 2.17 -18.99 4.06
N MET A 73 1.77 -18.18 5.04
CA MET A 73 0.56 -17.35 4.99
C MET A 73 0.89 -15.87 4.87
N ALA A 74 0.00 -15.11 4.23
CA ALA A 74 0.00 -13.65 4.32
C ALA A 74 -1.42 -13.09 4.24
N VAL A 75 -1.61 -11.93 4.87
CA VAL A 75 -2.82 -11.11 4.75
C VAL A 75 -2.60 -10.08 3.66
N LEU A 76 -3.62 -9.88 2.84
CA LEU A 76 -3.66 -8.81 1.86
C LEU A 76 -4.83 -7.89 2.17
N GLU A 77 -4.56 -6.61 2.35
CA GLU A 77 -5.57 -5.59 2.65
C GLU A 77 -5.49 -4.42 1.68
N TYR A 78 -6.62 -3.73 1.47
CA TYR A 78 -6.64 -2.43 0.82
C TYR A 78 -6.27 -1.33 1.84
N LYS A 79 -5.44 -0.37 1.43
CA LYS A 79 -5.11 0.78 2.28
C LYS A 79 -6.37 1.61 2.60
N GLY A 80 -6.40 2.20 3.80
CA GLY A 80 -7.53 3.02 4.25
C GLY A 80 -8.82 2.23 4.49
N ASN A 81 -8.71 0.93 4.79
CA ASN A 81 -9.83 0.15 5.28
C ASN A 81 -10.22 0.61 6.70
N PRO A 82 -11.50 0.46 7.11
CA PRO A 82 -11.97 0.88 8.44
C PRO A 82 -11.59 -0.10 9.55
N PHE A 83 -10.71 -1.06 9.28
CA PHE A 83 -10.33 -2.11 10.23
C PHE A 83 -9.11 -1.68 11.05
N PRO A 84 -8.88 -2.28 12.22
CA PRO A 84 -7.68 -2.03 13.00
C PRO A 84 -6.41 -2.27 12.17
N PRO A 85 -5.39 -1.38 12.27
CA PRO A 85 -4.19 -1.52 11.48
C PRO A 85 -3.40 -2.77 11.88
N LEU A 86 -3.02 -3.61 10.90
CA LEU A 86 -2.28 -4.85 11.13
C LEU A 86 -0.91 -4.62 11.80
N PHE A 87 -0.27 -3.50 11.47
CA PHE A 87 0.98 -3.09 12.10
C PHE A 87 0.72 -1.81 12.90
N PRO A 88 0.95 -1.80 14.21
CA PRO A 88 0.91 -0.56 14.97
C PRO A 88 1.98 0.38 14.39
N MET A 89 1.65 1.66 14.21
CA MET A 89 2.65 2.65 13.80
C MET A 89 3.75 2.67 14.87
N LYS A 90 4.95 2.19 14.51
CA LYS A 90 6.13 2.37 15.36
C LYS A 90 6.45 3.86 15.38
N ARG A 91 6.12 4.55 16.47
CA ARG A 91 6.56 5.91 16.71
C ARG A 91 8.05 5.87 17.03
N VAL A 92 8.88 6.07 16.03
CA VAL A 92 10.30 6.29 16.25
C VAL A 92 10.45 7.70 16.82
N SER A 93 10.84 7.79 18.10
CA SER A 93 11.06 9.09 18.75
C SER A 93 12.23 9.82 18.11
N GLU A 94 12.06 11.08 17.77
CA GLU A 94 13.16 11.94 17.30
C GLU A 94 14.24 12.12 18.38
N LEU A 95 13.87 11.98 19.65
CA LEU A 95 14.78 12.03 20.80
C LEU A 95 15.47 10.71 21.10
N SER A 96 15.30 9.69 20.24
CA SER A 96 16.14 8.49 20.30
C SER A 96 17.60 8.89 20.11
N LEU A 97 18.50 8.33 20.90
CA LEU A 97 19.94 8.59 20.82
C LEU A 97 20.45 8.46 19.37
N VAL A 98 20.03 7.42 18.65
CA VAL A 98 20.41 7.20 17.25
C VAL A 98 19.95 8.35 16.36
N ASN A 99 18.74 8.87 16.55
CA ASN A 99 18.19 9.95 15.72
C ASN A 99 18.84 11.29 16.03
N GLN A 100 19.16 11.56 17.31
CA GLN A 100 19.93 12.75 17.70
C GLN A 100 21.34 12.73 17.12
N LEU A 101 22.02 11.58 17.17
CA LEU A 101 23.34 11.41 16.56
C LEU A 101 23.30 11.60 15.05
N LEU A 102 22.30 11.02 14.37
CA LEU A 102 22.11 11.20 12.93
C LEU A 102 21.79 12.65 12.57
N LYS A 103 21.04 13.37 13.41
CA LYS A 103 20.74 14.79 13.23
C LYS A 103 21.99 15.64 13.33
N GLY A 104 22.78 15.49 14.40
CA GLY A 104 24.05 16.20 14.57
C GLY A 104 25.02 15.96 13.41
N TYR A 105 25.17 14.71 12.99
CA TYR A 105 26.01 14.38 11.83
C TYR A 105 25.57 15.07 10.53
N ARG A 106 24.24 15.17 10.29
CA ARG A 106 23.70 15.84 9.10
C ARG A 106 23.96 17.34 9.13
N GLU A 107 23.86 17.95 10.30
CA GLU A 107 24.10 19.39 10.50
C GLU A 107 25.58 19.73 10.30
N GLU A 108 26.50 18.97 10.90
CA GLU A 108 27.95 19.13 10.70
C GLU A 108 28.34 18.96 9.22
N LYS A 109 27.82 17.91 8.55
CA LYS A 109 28.04 17.70 7.11
C LYS A 109 27.56 18.87 6.27
N ALA A 110 26.40 19.46 6.59
CA ALA A 110 25.86 20.59 5.85
C ALA A 110 26.73 21.85 6.02
N GLN A 111 27.22 22.10 7.24
CA GLN A 111 28.14 23.21 7.53
C GLN A 111 29.44 23.07 6.74
N MET A 112 30.07 21.90 6.76
CA MET A 112 31.31 21.63 5.99
C MET A 112 31.14 21.79 4.47
N VAL A 113 29.95 21.53 3.93
CA VAL A 113 29.67 21.71 2.50
C VAL A 113 29.50 23.18 2.15
N THR A 114 28.87 23.97 3.02
CA THR A 114 28.73 25.42 2.84
C THR A 114 30.08 26.12 2.95
N GLU A 115 30.88 25.80 3.97
CA GLU A 115 32.22 26.38 4.16
C GLU A 115 33.17 26.08 2.99
N LYS A 116 33.06 24.92 2.35
CA LYS A 116 33.82 24.58 1.14
C LYS A 116 33.32 25.26 -0.13
N LYS A 117 32.11 25.80 -0.13
CA LYS A 117 31.51 26.52 -1.26
C LYS A 117 31.86 28.01 -1.24
N ASP A 118 32.16 28.52 -0.05
CA ASP A 118 32.56 29.90 0.20
C ASP A 118 34.10 30.12 0.07
N LEU A 119 34.85 29.04 -0.19
CA LEU A 119 36.27 28.99 -0.57
C LEU A 119 36.42 28.79 -2.08
#